data_AF-A0A662WA18-F1
#
_entry.id   AF-A0A662WA18-F1
#
_cell.length_a   1.000
_cell.length_b   1.000
_cell.length_c   1.000
_cell.angle_alpha   90.00
_cell.angle_beta   90.00
_cell.angle_gamma   90.00
#
_symmetry.space_group_name_H-M   'P 1'
#
loop_
_entity.id
_entity.type
_entity.pdbx_description
1 polymer ?
#
loop_
_entity_poly.entity_id
_entity_poly.type
_entity_poly.pdbx_seq_one_letter_code
_entity_poly.pdbx_strand_id
1 'polypeptide(L)'
;MDWGKTCSKILNSFQLLKQILEGRAECSDERIAIYDPPYSIEILKNEGLVVFRTDSEELAVLSEKGIDVKGANDGDLEVLKDWCIALTALSFRRYVARKN
;
A
#
# COMPACT_ATOMS: atom_id res chain seq x y z
N MET A 1 -2.66 -14.32 -3.73
CA MET A 1 -3.30 -13.05 -3.33
C MET A 1 -4.00 -12.49 -4.56
N ASP A 2 -5.17 -11.87 -4.42
CA ASP A 2 -5.79 -11.12 -5.51
C ASP A 2 -5.30 -9.66 -5.44
N TRP A 3 -4.36 -9.31 -6.31
CA TRP A 3 -3.68 -8.02 -6.30
C TRP A 3 -4.63 -6.86 -6.63
N GLY A 4 -5.52 -7.05 -7.60
CA GLY A 4 -6.50 -6.04 -8.00
C GLY A 4 -7.43 -5.67 -6.87
N LYS A 5 -8.04 -6.69 -6.24
CA LYS A 5 -8.91 -6.51 -5.08
C LYS A 5 -8.18 -5.91 -3.88
N THR A 6 -6.91 -6.24 -3.70
CA THR A 6 -6.08 -5.71 -2.61
C THR A 6 -5.77 -4.23 -2.82
N CYS A 7 -5.38 -3.84 -4.03
CA CYS A 7 -5.18 -2.45 -4.41
C CYS A 7 -6.44 -1.62 -4.16
N SER A 8 -7.61 -2.07 -4.65
CA SER A 8 -8.88 -1.37 -4.43
C SER A 8 -9.21 -1.21 -2.94
N LYS A 9 -8.93 -2.22 -2.10
CA LYS A 9 -9.13 -2.10 -0.64
C LYS A 9 -8.23 -1.04 -0.01
N ILE A 10 -6.96 -0.99 -0.41
CA ILE A 10 -6.00 0.01 0.09
C ILE A 10 -6.47 1.41 -0.32
N LEU A 11 -6.78 1.62 -1.60
CA LEU A 11 -7.24 2.90 -2.13
C LEU A 11 -8.55 3.37 -1.49
N ASN A 12 -9.54 2.47 -1.33
CA ASN A 12 -10.80 2.78 -0.64
C ASN A 12 -10.58 3.14 0.84
N SER A 13 -9.47 2.69 1.42
CA SER A 13 -9.09 2.99 2.80
C SER A 13 -8.19 4.22 2.92
N PHE A 14 -7.90 4.94 1.83
CA PHE A 14 -6.88 6.00 1.80
C PHE A 14 -7.02 7.03 2.93
N GLN A 15 -8.21 7.58 3.15
CA GLN A 15 -8.41 8.58 4.19
C GLN A 15 -8.18 8.02 5.60
N LEU A 16 -8.58 6.77 5.83
CA LEU A 16 -8.34 6.09 7.09
C LEU A 16 -6.85 5.80 7.28
N LEU A 17 -6.16 5.34 6.23
CA LEU A 17 -4.72 5.10 6.25
C LEU A 17 -3.95 6.40 6.49
N LYS A 18 -4.34 7.51 5.86
CA LYS A 18 -3.76 8.85 6.07
C LYS A 18 -3.83 9.24 7.55
N GLN A 19 -4.98 9.04 8.19
CA GLN A 19 -5.16 9.30 9.63
C GLN A 19 -4.31 8.39 10.52
N ILE A 20 -4.23 7.10 10.20
CA ILE A 20 -3.47 6.12 11.00
C ILE A 20 -1.96 6.36 10.88
N LEU A 21 -1.49 6.76 9.70
CA LEU A 21 -0.09 6.93 9.36
C LEU A 21 0.41 8.37 9.54
N GLU A 22 -0.43 9.27 10.03
CA GLU A 22 -0.05 10.64 10.34
C GLU A 22 1.14 10.65 11.33
N GLY A 23 2.21 11.37 10.96
CA GLY A 23 3.47 11.39 11.70
C GLY A 23 4.38 10.16 11.55
N ARG A 24 3.97 9.16 10.75
CA ARG A 24 4.77 7.94 10.45
C ARG A 24 5.05 7.75 8.96
N ALA A 25 4.34 8.49 8.12
CA ALA A 25 4.45 8.49 6.68
C ALA A 25 4.39 9.94 6.16
N GLU A 26 4.89 10.15 4.95
CA GLU A 26 4.65 11.41 4.23
C GLU A 26 3.25 11.38 3.63
N CYS A 27 2.37 12.20 4.17
CA CYS A 27 0.96 12.26 3.78
C CYS A 27 0.65 13.59 3.08
N SER A 28 0.06 13.52 1.89
CA SER A 28 -0.61 14.64 1.22
C SER A 28 -2.07 14.31 0.97
N ASP A 29 -2.81 15.15 0.24
CA ASP A 29 -4.21 14.89 -0.09
C ASP A 29 -4.41 13.71 -1.04
N GLU A 30 -3.37 13.36 -1.80
CA GLU A 30 -3.45 12.38 -2.89
C GLU A 30 -2.38 11.30 -2.81
N ARG A 31 -1.38 11.46 -1.92
CA ARG A 31 -0.27 10.53 -1.74
C ARG A 31 -0.07 10.16 -0.27
N ILE A 32 0.20 8.90 -0.01
CA ILE A 32 0.82 8.43 1.23
C ILE A 32 2.09 7.71 0.83
N ALA A 33 3.25 8.12 1.36
CA ALA A 33 4.52 7.44 1.14
C ALA A 33 5.10 6.95 2.47
N ILE A 34 5.39 5.66 2.54
CA ILE A 34 5.96 4.99 3.70
C ILE A 34 7.35 4.50 3.32
N TYR A 35 8.33 4.83 4.15
CA TYR A 35 9.74 4.49 3.93
C TYR A 35 10.17 3.44 4.96
N ASP A 36 10.65 2.31 4.49
CA ASP A 36 11.15 1.20 5.28
C ASP A 36 12.38 0.60 4.57
N PRO A 37 13.56 1.24 4.73
CA PRO A 37 14.75 0.91 3.95
C PRO A 37 15.07 -0.59 3.94
N PRO A 38 15.37 -1.18 2.77
CA PRO A 38 15.67 -0.51 1.51
C PRO A 38 14.45 -0.18 0.63
N TYR A 39 13.23 -0.35 1.16
CA TYR A 39 12.00 -0.25 0.39
C TYR A 39 11.22 1.03 0.70
N SER A 40 10.36 1.39 -0.24
CA SER A 40 9.26 2.33 -0.01
C SER A 40 7.99 1.87 -0.70
N ILE A 41 6.86 2.23 -0.10
CA ILE A 41 5.54 2.01 -0.67
C ILE A 41 4.78 3.32 -0.75
N GLU A 42 4.21 3.58 -1.92
CA GLU A 42 3.46 4.80 -2.20
C GLU A 42 2.04 4.47 -2.61
N ILE A 43 1.05 5.06 -1.95
CA ILE A 43 -0.35 4.96 -2.31
C ILE A 43 -0.71 6.26 -3.04
N LEU A 44 -0.96 6.15 -4.34
CA LEU A 44 -1.27 7.25 -5.25
C LEU A 44 -2.76 7.22 -5.59
N LYS A 45 -3.55 8.00 -4.85
CA LYS A 45 -5.01 7.90 -4.82
C LYS A 45 -5.64 8.23 -6.18
N ASN A 46 -5.19 9.30 -6.82
CA ASN A 46 -5.80 9.80 -8.06
C ASN A 46 -5.46 8.92 -9.25
N GLU A 47 -4.25 8.38 -9.25
CA GLU A 47 -3.76 7.43 -10.23
C GLU A 47 -4.40 6.04 -10.02
N GLY A 48 -4.93 5.78 -8.83
CA GLY A 48 -5.48 4.49 -8.45
C GLY A 48 -4.40 3.41 -8.36
N LEU A 49 -3.21 3.78 -7.89
CA LEU A 49 -2.02 2.92 -7.87
C LEU A 49 -1.44 2.75 -6.47
N VAL A 50 -0.82 1.61 -6.25
CA VAL A 50 0.13 1.40 -5.15
C VAL A 50 1.47 1.02 -5.75
N VAL A 51 2.51 1.79 -5.47
CA VAL A 51 3.83 1.63 -6.08
C VAL A 51 4.81 1.13 -5.04
N PHE A 52 5.59 0.11 -5.39
CA PHE A 52 6.62 -0.48 -4.56
C PHE A 52 7.99 -0.26 -5.19
N ARG A 53 8.90 0.32 -4.43
CA ARG A 53 10.22 0.75 -4.91
C ARG A 53 11.30 0.35 -3.93
N THR A 54 12.53 0.27 -4.44
CA THR A 54 13.74 0.45 -3.64
C THR A 54 14.22 1.90 -3.77
N ASP A 55 15.29 2.26 -3.07
CA ASP A 55 15.93 3.57 -3.21
C ASP A 55 16.40 3.87 -4.66
N SER A 56 16.64 2.83 -5.47
CA SER A 56 17.19 2.95 -6.83
C SER A 56 16.20 2.72 -7.96
N GLU A 57 15.13 1.95 -7.75
CA GLU A 57 14.25 1.55 -8.84
C GLU A 57 12.81 1.21 -8.41
N GLU A 58 11.89 1.26 -9.37
CA GLU A 58 10.52 0.80 -9.19
C GLU A 58 10.42 -0.70 -9.45
N LEU A 59 10.01 -1.46 -8.44
CA LEU A 59 9.99 -2.92 -8.47
C LEU A 59 8.65 -3.46 -8.98
N ALA A 60 7.54 -2.87 -8.53
CA ALA A 60 6.20 -3.30 -8.91
C ALA A 60 5.16 -2.19 -8.74
N VAL A 61 4.08 -2.27 -9.51
CA VAL A 61 2.93 -1.37 -9.44
C VAL A 61 1.65 -2.20 -9.34
N LEU A 62 0.85 -1.95 -8.31
CA LEU A 62 -0.48 -2.51 -8.17
C LEU A 62 -1.52 -1.52 -8.68
N SER A 63 -2.52 -2.04 -9.38
CA SER A 63 -3.74 -1.33 -9.76
C SER A 63 -4.94 -2.25 -9.55
N GLU A 64 -6.16 -1.77 -9.79
CA GLU A 64 -7.37 -2.62 -9.79
C GLU A 64 -7.30 -3.80 -10.77
N LYS A 65 -6.45 -3.71 -11.81
CA LYS A 65 -6.29 -4.76 -12.83
C LYS A 65 -5.35 -5.88 -12.41
N GLY A 66 -4.61 -5.70 -11.31
CA GLY A 66 -3.61 -6.65 -10.83
C GLY A 66 -2.27 -5.98 -10.51
N ILE A 67 -1.19 -6.73 -10.68
CA ILE A 67 0.18 -6.28 -10.45
C ILE A 67 0.95 -6.26 -11.77
N ASP A 68 1.72 -5.20 -11.98
CA ASP A 68 2.75 -5.09 -13.01
C ASP A 68 4.13 -5.19 -12.33
N VAL A 69 4.90 -6.23 -12.64
CA VAL A 69 6.20 -6.51 -12.03
C VAL A 69 7.29 -6.05 -12.98
N LYS A 70 8.15 -5.14 -12.52
CA LYS A 70 9.18 -4.48 -13.35
C LYS A 70 10.57 -5.05 -13.13
N GLY A 71 10.98 -5.15 -11.86
CA GLY A 71 12.31 -5.63 -11.47
C GLY A 71 12.33 -6.47 -10.21
N ALA A 72 11.16 -6.69 -9.57
CA ALA A 72 11.06 -7.44 -8.33
C ALA A 72 11.46 -8.92 -8.52
N ASN A 73 12.28 -9.44 -7.61
CA ASN A 73 12.46 -10.88 -7.43
C ASN A 73 11.39 -11.46 -6.48
N ASP A 74 11.39 -12.78 -6.29
CA ASP A 74 10.40 -13.44 -5.43
C ASP A 74 10.40 -12.92 -3.98
N GLY A 75 11.57 -12.60 -3.41
CA GLY A 75 11.69 -12.05 -2.06
C GLY A 75 11.09 -10.65 -1.95
N ASP A 76 11.31 -9.80 -2.96
CA ASP A 76 10.69 -8.47 -3.03
C ASP A 76 9.16 -8.57 -3.09
N LEU A 77 8.63 -9.55 -3.82
CA LEU A 77 7.19 -9.79 -3.91
C LEU A 77 6.60 -10.30 -2.59
N GLU A 78 7.36 -11.05 -1.80
CA GLU A 78 6.95 -11.44 -0.43
C GLU A 78 6.86 -10.21 0.48
N VAL A 79 7.85 -9.31 0.44
CA VAL A 79 7.83 -8.05 1.20
C VAL A 79 6.62 -7.20 0.81
N LEU A 80 6.38 -7.03 -0.49
CA LEU A 80 5.22 -6.30 -1.01
C LEU A 80 3.89 -6.90 -0.55
N LYS A 81 3.81 -8.23 -0.53
CA LYS A 81 2.63 -8.95 -0.04
C LYS A 81 2.39 -8.68 1.44
N ASP A 82 3.43 -8.67 2.26
CA ASP A 82 3.33 -8.37 3.69
C ASP A 82 2.88 -6.93 3.94
N TRP A 83 3.41 -5.97 3.18
CA TRP A 83 2.92 -4.58 3.17
C TRP A 83 1.43 -4.51 2.84
N CYS A 84 1.00 -5.19 1.78
CA CYS A 84 -0.40 -5.22 1.38
C CYS A 84 -1.31 -5.82 2.48
N ILE A 85 -0.85 -6.87 3.17
CA ILE A 85 -1.56 -7.47 4.30
C ILE A 85 -1.65 -6.46 5.45
N ALA A 86 -0.55 -5.80 5.80
CA ALA A 86 -0.50 -4.83 6.88
C ALA A 86 -1.43 -3.63 6.61
N LEU A 87 -1.34 -3.03 5.42
CA LEU A 87 -2.16 -1.88 5.03
C LEU A 87 -3.65 -2.22 5.02
N THR A 88 -4.02 -3.40 4.50
CA THR A 88 -5.41 -3.84 4.56
C THR A 88 -5.85 -4.15 6.00
N ALA A 89 -5.01 -4.77 6.82
CA ALA A 89 -5.35 -5.05 8.22
C ALA A 89 -5.55 -3.78 9.05
N LEU A 90 -4.76 -2.72 8.82
CA LEU A 90 -4.92 -1.42 9.47
C LEU A 90 -6.30 -0.82 9.19
N SER A 91 -6.80 -0.96 7.96
CA SER A 91 -8.14 -0.48 7.63
C SER A 91 -9.25 -1.34 8.24
N PHE A 92 -9.02 -2.63 8.50
CA PHE A 92 -9.98 -3.51 9.17
C PHE A 92 -10.06 -3.33 10.70
N ARG A 93 -8.98 -2.95 11.39
CA ARG A 93 -8.99 -2.84 12.88
C ARG A 93 -10.06 -1.88 13.42
N ARG A 94 -10.48 -0.88 12.63
CA ARG A 94 -11.54 0.06 13.03
C ARG A 94 -12.96 -0.44 12.71
N TYR A 95 -13.11 -1.39 11.78
CA TYR A 95 -14.40 -2.04 11.49
C TYR A 95 -14.81 -3.04 12.57
N VAL A 96 -13.85 -3.65 13.29
CA VAL A 96 -14.14 -4.58 14.39
C VAL A 96 -14.50 -3.84 15.70
N ALA A 97 -14.12 -2.57 15.84
CA ALA A 97 -14.37 -1.75 17.04
C ALA A 97 -15.82 -1.23 17.17
N ARG A 98 -16.82 -1.93 16.61
CA ARG A 98 -18.24 -1.76 16.95
C ARG A 98 -18.86 -3.10 17.32
N LYS A 99 -18.62 -3.51 18.57
CA LYS A 99 -19.55 -4.35 19.34
C LYS A 99 -19.42 -3.96 20.82
N ASN A 100 -20.42 -3.20 21.26
CA ASN A 100 -20.87 -2.89 22.62
C ASN A 100 -19.86 -2.34 23.62
#